data_AF-A0A6J8C3I9-F1
#
_entry.id   AF-A0A6J8C3I9-F1
#
_cell.length_a   1.000
_cell.length_b   1.000
_cell.length_c   1.000
_cell.angle_alpha   90.00
_cell.angle_beta   90.00
_cell.angle_gamma   90.00
#
_symmetry.space_group_name_H-M   'P 1'
#
loop_
_entity.id
_entity.type
_entity.pdbx_description
1 polymer ?
#
loop_
_entity_poly.entity_id
_entity_poly.type
_entity_poly.pdbx_seq_one_letter_code
_entity_poly.pdbx_strand_id
1 'polypeptide(L)'
;MRLKLEVSFDNEITDPVKDGLKSSIQSEYQGFNGTNFESIAWNFINQKFACCGVESYQDFTSATDWLYNYTGKGIILVTPLSCCQSLPTSDNFTCAESLSSTVNNYNTGCFNKLWDIVIGNPAITAPVISLCLLMQTLFLATTIVLLKKKSHKKRKIRPGNSDIAWAS
;
A
#
# COMPACT_ATOMS: atom_id res chain seq x y z
N MET A 1 -17.78 -13.96 -20.82
CA MET A 1 -16.45 -14.59 -20.74
C MET A 1 -15.34 -13.56 -20.43
N ARG A 2 -15.24 -12.43 -21.14
CA ARG A 2 -14.27 -11.35 -20.84
C ARG A 2 -14.35 -10.79 -19.41
N LEU A 3 -15.53 -10.39 -18.94
CA LEU A 3 -15.74 -9.89 -17.57
C LEU A 3 -15.34 -10.89 -16.46
N LYS A 4 -15.46 -12.19 -16.72
CA LYS A 4 -15.13 -13.24 -15.74
C LYS A 4 -13.61 -13.50 -15.67
N LEU A 5 -12.90 -13.20 -16.76
CA LEU A 5 -11.43 -13.23 -16.81
C LEU A 5 -10.83 -12.00 -16.14
N GLU A 6 -11.38 -10.80 -16.38
CA GLU A 6 -10.96 -9.56 -15.73
C GLU A 6 -11.12 -9.65 -14.21
N VAL A 7 -12.31 -10.02 -13.72
CA VAL A 7 -12.56 -10.19 -12.27
C VAL A 7 -11.67 -11.28 -11.64
N SER A 8 -11.39 -12.36 -12.36
CA SER A 8 -10.53 -13.44 -11.84
C SER A 8 -9.09 -12.99 -11.68
N PHE A 9 -8.59 -12.19 -12.63
CA PHE A 9 -7.23 -11.64 -12.59
C PHE A 9 -7.10 -10.55 -11.53
N ASP A 10 -8.12 -9.70 -11.39
CA ASP A 10 -8.15 -8.67 -10.36
C ASP A 10 -8.08 -9.31 -8.97
N ASN A 11 -8.89 -10.33 -8.69
CA ASN A 11 -8.86 -11.02 -7.39
C ASN A 11 -7.49 -11.66 -7.09
N GLU A 12 -6.87 -12.30 -8.09
CA GLU A 12 -5.54 -12.93 -7.95
C GLU A 12 -4.46 -11.92 -7.53
N ILE A 13 -4.60 -10.66 -7.94
CA ILE A 13 -3.71 -9.56 -7.54
C ILE A 13 -4.13 -8.96 -6.21
N THR A 14 -5.43 -8.74 -5.99
CA THR A 14 -5.91 -7.97 -4.84
C THR A 14 -5.95 -8.76 -3.55
N ASP A 15 -6.23 -10.07 -3.60
CA ASP A 15 -6.42 -10.90 -2.40
C ASP A 15 -5.14 -10.99 -1.56
N PRO A 16 -3.94 -11.28 -2.12
CA PRO A 16 -2.70 -11.28 -1.34
C PRO A 16 -2.37 -9.93 -0.71
N VAL A 17 -2.74 -8.83 -1.39
CA VAL A 17 -2.53 -7.47 -0.88
C VAL A 17 -3.49 -7.21 0.29
N LYS A 18 -4.77 -7.55 0.16
CA LYS A 18 -5.75 -7.45 1.25
C LYS A 18 -5.31 -8.27 2.45
N ASP A 19 -4.82 -9.50 2.24
CA ASP A 19 -4.35 -10.36 3.32
C ASP A 19 -3.14 -9.78 4.04
N GLY A 20 -2.16 -9.25 3.29
CA GLY A 20 -1.02 -8.54 3.89
C GLY A 20 -1.46 -7.31 4.70
N LEU A 21 -2.42 -6.54 4.19
CA LEU A 21 -2.97 -5.38 4.90
C LEU A 21 -3.74 -5.80 6.16
N LYS A 22 -4.57 -6.85 6.10
CA LYS A 22 -5.28 -7.39 7.26
C LYS A 22 -4.29 -7.88 8.32
N SER A 23 -3.24 -8.57 7.91
CA SER A 23 -2.16 -9.00 8.80
C SER A 23 -1.54 -7.82 9.56
N SER A 24 -1.26 -6.70 8.86
CA SER A 24 -0.73 -5.50 9.53
C SER A 24 -1.67 -4.91 10.60
N ILE A 25 -2.98 -5.02 10.39
CA ILE A 25 -3.97 -4.63 11.41
C ILE A 25 -3.91 -5.62 12.58
N GLN A 26 -3.92 -6.91 12.26
CA GLN A 26 -4.05 -7.97 13.26
C GLN A 26 -2.85 -8.07 14.19
N SER A 27 -1.62 -7.86 13.68
CA SER A 27 -0.40 -8.01 14.46
C SER A 27 0.14 -6.72 15.06
N GLU A 28 -0.02 -5.57 14.40
CA GLU A 28 0.68 -4.34 14.80
C GLU A 28 -0.23 -3.18 15.19
N TYR A 29 -1.55 -3.24 14.93
CA TYR A 29 -2.40 -2.08 15.20
C TYR A 29 -2.64 -1.88 16.71
N GLN A 30 -2.13 -0.79 17.25
CA GLN A 30 -2.19 -0.45 18.68
C GLN A 30 -3.36 0.49 19.03
N GLY A 31 -4.10 0.98 18.04
CA GLY A 31 -5.21 1.92 18.25
C GLY A 31 -4.88 3.37 17.90
N PHE A 32 -5.73 4.29 18.35
CA PHE A 32 -5.64 5.71 17.98
C PHE A 32 -4.37 6.40 18.52
N ASN A 33 -3.93 6.00 19.72
CA ASN A 33 -2.73 6.53 20.36
C ASN A 33 -1.47 5.69 20.07
N GLY A 34 -1.56 4.71 19.17
CA GLY A 34 -0.42 3.91 18.74
C GLY A 34 0.65 4.77 18.08
N THR A 35 1.91 4.53 18.43
CA THR A 35 3.05 5.32 17.92
C THR A 35 3.81 4.61 16.81
N ASN A 36 3.49 3.33 16.56
CA ASN A 36 4.04 2.57 15.45
C ASN A 36 3.44 3.01 14.11
N PHE A 37 4.17 2.70 13.04
CA PHE A 37 3.82 3.13 11.69
C PHE A 37 2.45 2.61 11.26
N GLU A 38 2.11 1.37 11.59
CA GLU A 38 0.87 0.70 11.19
C GLU A 38 -0.33 1.42 11.82
N SER A 39 -0.25 1.78 13.10
CA SER A 39 -1.30 2.57 13.76
C SER A 39 -1.46 3.94 13.13
N ILE A 40 -0.37 4.67 12.91
CA ILE A 40 -0.40 5.99 12.28
C ILE A 40 -1.00 5.92 10.87
N ALA A 41 -0.56 4.94 10.07
CA ALA A 41 -1.01 4.73 8.70
C ALA A 41 -2.50 4.39 8.65
N TRP A 42 -2.96 3.41 9.44
CA TRP A 42 -4.37 3.04 9.48
C TRP A 42 -5.25 4.16 10.01
N ASN A 43 -4.79 4.91 11.02
CA ASN A 43 -5.53 6.06 11.54
C ASN A 43 -5.68 7.15 10.48
N PHE A 44 -4.61 7.42 9.74
CA PHE A 44 -4.63 8.38 8.64
C PHE A 44 -5.54 7.92 7.50
N ILE A 45 -5.43 6.66 7.07
CA ILE A 45 -6.19 6.12 5.94
C ILE A 45 -7.70 6.13 6.25
N ASN A 46 -8.10 5.59 7.41
CA ASN A 46 -9.51 5.55 7.81
C ASN A 46 -10.15 6.94 7.80
N GLN A 47 -9.43 7.94 8.35
CA GLN A 47 -9.88 9.33 8.39
C GLN A 47 -9.87 9.99 7.02
N LYS A 48 -8.77 9.91 6.29
CA LYS A 48 -8.57 10.66 5.05
C LYS A 48 -9.52 10.20 3.94
N PHE A 49 -9.84 8.91 3.91
CA PHE A 49 -10.66 8.31 2.86
C PHE A 49 -12.08 7.98 3.33
N ALA A 50 -12.45 8.31 4.56
CA ALA A 50 -13.76 8.02 5.15
C ALA A 50 -14.13 6.53 4.96
N CYS A 51 -13.31 5.66 5.53
CA CYS A 51 -13.41 4.20 5.47
C CYS A 51 -12.95 3.60 6.80
N CYS A 52 -13.07 2.29 6.97
CA CYS A 52 -12.69 1.58 8.18
C CYS A 52 -12.17 0.18 7.83
N GLY A 53 -10.89 -0.06 8.13
CA GLY A 53 -10.25 -1.36 7.90
C GLY A 53 -9.96 -1.63 6.43
N VAL A 54 -9.57 -2.85 6.10
CA VAL A 54 -9.30 -3.27 4.72
C VAL A 54 -10.62 -3.40 3.97
N GLU A 55 -11.52 -4.21 4.52
CA GLU A 55 -12.86 -4.50 3.99
C GLU A 55 -13.95 -3.98 4.91
N SER A 56 -13.73 -4.01 6.23
CA SER A 56 -14.62 -3.39 7.21
C SER A 56 -13.96 -3.27 8.59
N TYR A 57 -14.67 -2.71 9.56
CA TYR A 57 -14.26 -2.70 10.97
C TYR A 57 -13.96 -4.10 11.55
N GLN A 58 -14.51 -5.17 10.95
CA GLN A 58 -14.29 -6.53 11.42
C GLN A 58 -12.82 -6.95 11.31
N ASP A 59 -12.03 -6.31 10.45
CA ASP A 59 -10.60 -6.59 10.33
C ASP A 59 -9.85 -6.32 11.65
N PHE A 60 -10.40 -5.48 12.53
CA PHE A 60 -9.82 -5.17 13.84
C PHE A 60 -10.23 -6.15 14.95
N THR A 61 -11.20 -7.04 14.74
CA THR A 61 -11.68 -7.94 15.82
C THR A 61 -10.62 -8.96 16.25
N SER A 62 -9.66 -9.23 15.37
CA SER A 62 -8.54 -10.14 15.63
C SER A 62 -7.23 -9.40 15.92
N ALA A 63 -7.26 -8.07 16.08
CA ALA A 63 -6.08 -7.29 16.43
C ALA A 63 -5.68 -7.54 17.88
N THR A 64 -4.50 -8.11 18.10
CA THR A 64 -4.02 -8.48 19.44
C THR A 64 -3.59 -7.29 20.26
N ASP A 65 -3.05 -6.28 19.59
CA ASP A 65 -2.41 -5.12 20.22
C ASP A 65 -3.39 -3.94 20.36
N TRP A 66 -4.58 -4.06 19.78
CA TRP A 66 -5.59 -3.02 19.83
C TRP A 66 -6.34 -3.05 21.16
N LEU A 67 -6.05 -2.05 22.00
CA LEU A 67 -6.76 -1.84 23.26
C LEU A 67 -8.14 -1.22 23.00
N TYR A 68 -9.14 -2.09 22.78
CA TYR A 68 -10.54 -1.68 22.60
C TYR A 68 -11.20 -1.15 23.89
N ASN A 69 -10.62 -1.45 25.05
CA ASN A 69 -11.03 -0.90 26.34
C ASN A 69 -10.17 0.33 26.65
N TYR A 70 -10.78 1.52 26.56
CA TYR A 70 -10.11 2.76 26.96
C TYR A 70 -10.09 2.83 28.50
N THR A 71 -9.02 2.26 29.06
CA THR A 71 -8.78 2.07 30.49
C THR A 71 -8.87 3.39 31.23
N GLY A 72 -9.89 3.51 32.09
CA GLY A 72 -10.15 4.69 32.92
C GLY A 72 -11.61 5.15 32.90
N LYS A 73 -12.37 4.84 31.84
CA LYS A 73 -13.79 5.25 31.70
C LYS A 73 -14.79 4.11 31.53
N GLY A 74 -14.33 2.86 31.41
CA GLY A 74 -15.21 1.71 31.19
C GLY A 74 -15.87 1.68 29.80
N ILE A 75 -15.30 2.41 28.84
CA ILE A 75 -15.81 2.52 27.47
C ILE A 75 -15.23 1.39 26.62
N ILE A 76 -16.11 0.62 26.01
CA ILE A 76 -15.78 -0.48 25.09
C ILE A 76 -15.99 0.03 23.67
N LEU A 77 -14.90 0.15 22.91
CA LEU A 77 -14.96 0.52 21.52
C LEU A 77 -15.31 -0.69 20.66
N VAL A 78 -16.28 -0.53 19.77
CA VAL A 78 -16.65 -1.53 18.75
C VAL A 78 -15.82 -1.34 17.48
N THR A 79 -15.39 -0.10 17.22
CA THR A 79 -14.53 0.24 16.08
C THR A 79 -13.37 1.14 16.55
N PRO A 80 -12.25 1.21 15.83
CA PRO A 80 -11.22 2.20 16.12
C PRO A 80 -11.76 3.63 16.02
N LEU A 81 -11.27 4.55 16.85
CA LEU A 81 -11.67 5.98 16.78
C LEU A 81 -11.41 6.60 15.41
N SER A 82 -10.41 6.10 14.69
CA SER A 82 -10.11 6.55 13.33
C SER A 82 -11.19 6.20 12.30
N CYS A 83 -12.12 5.29 12.61
CA CYS A 83 -13.27 5.00 11.75
C CYS A 83 -14.42 6.01 11.90
N CYS A 84 -14.39 6.88 12.91
CA CYS A 84 -15.39 7.92 13.08
C CYS A 84 -15.36 8.93 11.92
N GLN A 85 -16.51 9.45 11.50
CA GLN A 85 -16.57 10.45 10.43
C GLN A 85 -15.95 11.80 10.83
N SER A 86 -15.96 12.08 12.13
CA SER A 86 -15.28 13.21 12.73
C SER A 86 -14.50 12.70 13.92
N LEU A 87 -13.25 13.15 14.03
CA LEU A 87 -12.45 12.82 15.20
C LEU A 87 -13.11 13.40 16.45
N PRO A 88 -13.24 12.58 17.51
CA PRO A 88 -13.86 13.04 18.72
C PRO A 88 -13.06 14.18 19.35
N THR A 89 -13.77 15.21 19.82
CA THR A 89 -13.18 16.18 20.76
C THR A 89 -12.87 15.46 22.08
N SER A 90 -11.89 15.96 22.84
CA SER A 90 -11.44 15.34 24.10
C SER A 90 -12.63 14.84 24.92
N ASP A 91 -12.61 13.53 25.20
CA ASP A 91 -13.54 12.79 26.07
C ASP A 91 -14.85 12.23 25.50
N ASN A 92 -15.19 12.43 24.23
CA ASN A 92 -16.41 11.83 23.65
C ASN A 92 -16.09 10.71 22.65
N PHE A 93 -16.16 9.45 23.07
CA PHE A 93 -15.87 8.30 22.19
C PHE A 93 -17.10 7.60 21.61
N THR A 94 -18.30 8.20 21.73
CA THR A 94 -19.56 7.54 21.39
C THR A 94 -19.67 7.15 19.92
N CYS A 95 -18.94 7.84 19.04
CA CYS A 95 -18.89 7.50 17.61
C CYS A 95 -18.32 6.10 17.35
N ALA A 96 -17.53 5.54 18.27
CA ALA A 96 -16.88 4.25 18.14
C ALA A 96 -17.52 3.14 18.98
N GLU A 97 -18.52 3.48 19.81
CA GLU A 97 -19.23 2.56 20.71
C GLU A 97 -20.37 1.80 20.02
N SER A 98 -20.78 2.20 18.82
CA SER A 98 -21.86 1.56 18.07
C SER A 98 -21.59 1.50 16.57
N LEU A 99 -22.21 0.57 15.87
CA LEU A 99 -22.14 0.48 14.41
C LEU A 99 -23.22 1.36 13.80
N SER A 100 -22.84 2.55 13.35
CA SER A 100 -23.78 3.48 12.73
C SER A 100 -23.11 4.31 11.63
N SER A 101 -23.61 4.14 10.41
CA SER A 101 -23.17 4.90 9.23
C SER A 101 -23.45 6.41 9.32
N THR A 102 -24.16 6.88 10.35
CA THR A 102 -24.37 8.31 10.59
C THR A 102 -23.25 8.96 11.38
N VAL A 103 -22.38 8.18 12.04
CA VAL A 103 -21.31 8.69 12.91
C VAL A 103 -19.95 8.06 12.61
N ASN A 104 -19.90 6.89 11.97
CA ASN A 104 -18.67 6.21 11.60
C ASN A 104 -18.80 5.50 10.24
N ASN A 105 -17.66 5.03 9.72
CA ASN A 105 -17.53 4.37 8.42
C ASN A 105 -17.33 2.86 8.56
N TYR A 106 -17.91 2.24 9.60
CA TYR A 106 -17.61 0.85 10.00
C TYR A 106 -17.71 -0.18 8.87
N ASN A 107 -18.66 -0.02 7.95
CA ASN A 107 -18.95 -0.97 6.89
C ASN A 107 -18.33 -0.60 5.53
N THR A 108 -17.41 0.36 5.51
CA THR A 108 -16.81 0.85 4.27
C THR A 108 -15.32 0.56 4.27
N GLY A 109 -14.90 -0.51 3.60
CA GLY A 109 -13.48 -0.88 3.50
C GLY A 109 -12.61 0.13 2.76
N CYS A 110 -11.39 0.34 3.24
CA CYS A 110 -10.44 1.27 2.64
C CYS A 110 -9.80 0.75 1.36
N PHE A 111 -9.69 -0.57 1.19
CA PHE A 111 -9.02 -1.15 0.03
C PHE A 111 -9.71 -0.74 -1.27
N ASN A 112 -11.02 -0.99 -1.39
CA ASN A 112 -11.77 -0.66 -2.61
C ASN A 112 -11.75 0.85 -2.87
N LYS A 113 -11.90 1.69 -1.83
CA LYS A 113 -11.81 3.15 -2.00
C LYS A 113 -10.46 3.60 -2.54
N LEU A 114 -9.36 3.09 -1.99
CA LEU A 114 -8.02 3.42 -2.46
C LEU A 114 -7.77 2.88 -3.86
N TRP A 115 -8.22 1.65 -4.13
CA TRP A 115 -8.11 1.02 -5.44
C TRP A 115 -8.81 1.84 -6.52
N ASP A 116 -10.03 2.29 -6.25
CA ASP A 116 -10.81 3.12 -7.17
C ASP A 116 -10.16 4.49 -7.42
N ILE A 117 -9.54 5.07 -6.38
CA ILE A 117 -8.80 6.34 -6.51
C ILE A 117 -7.54 6.16 -7.35
N VAL A 118 -6.77 5.08 -7.16
CA VAL A 118 -5.44 4.92 -7.76
C VAL A 118 -5.49 4.23 -9.13
N ILE A 119 -6.20 3.11 -9.21
CA ILE A 119 -6.23 2.22 -10.38
C ILE A 119 -7.53 2.41 -11.18
N GLY A 120 -8.65 2.63 -10.48
CA GLY A 120 -9.95 2.88 -11.13
C GLY A 120 -10.04 4.24 -11.82
N ASN A 121 -9.12 5.17 -11.52
CA ASN A 121 -9.14 6.52 -12.07
C ASN A 121 -8.10 6.71 -13.19
N PRO A 122 -8.50 6.69 -14.47
CA PRO A 122 -7.55 6.80 -15.59
C PRO A 122 -6.78 8.13 -15.60
N ALA A 123 -7.32 9.20 -14.99
CA ALA A 123 -6.62 10.48 -14.87
C ALA A 123 -5.38 10.39 -13.97
N ILE A 124 -5.37 9.44 -13.03
CA ILE A 124 -4.23 9.16 -12.14
C ILE A 124 -3.40 8.02 -12.73
N THR A 125 -4.02 6.94 -13.19
CA THR A 125 -3.31 5.73 -13.62
C THR A 125 -2.50 5.95 -14.91
N ALA A 126 -3.05 6.63 -15.92
CA ALA A 126 -2.37 6.84 -17.20
C ALA A 126 -1.03 7.61 -17.07
N PRO A 127 -0.95 8.77 -16.38
CA PRO A 127 0.32 9.47 -16.22
C PRO A 127 1.33 8.68 -15.40
N VAL A 128 0.90 7.93 -14.39
CA VAL A 128 1.79 7.07 -13.58
C VAL A 128 2.42 5.97 -14.44
N ILE A 129 1.61 5.27 -15.25
CA ILE A 129 2.12 4.24 -16.17
C ILE A 129 3.09 4.85 -17.18
N SER A 130 2.72 5.99 -17.77
CA SER A 130 3.57 6.65 -18.77
C SER A 130 4.92 7.08 -18.17
N LEU A 131 4.92 7.61 -16.94
CA LEU A 131 6.15 7.97 -16.23
C LEU A 131 7.01 6.75 -15.91
N CYS A 132 6.40 5.65 -15.45
CA CYS A 132 7.11 4.41 -15.18
C CYS A 132 7.77 3.85 -16.45
N LEU A 133 7.09 3.85 -17.59
CA LEU A 133 7.63 3.39 -18.87
C LEU A 133 8.78 4.28 -19.34
N LEU A 134 8.63 5.61 -19.24
CA LEU A 134 9.71 6.55 -19.57
C LEU A 134 10.94 6.30 -18.69
N MET A 135 10.74 6.13 -17.38
CA MET A 135 11.83 5.84 -16.45
C MET A 135 12.52 4.50 -16.76
N GLN A 136 11.75 3.45 -17.07
CA GLN A 136 12.30 2.14 -17.45
C GLN A 136 13.14 2.22 -18.73
N THR A 137 12.66 2.93 -19.75
CA THR A 137 13.42 3.10 -21.01
C THR A 137 14.74 3.85 -20.79
N LEU A 138 14.76 4.86 -19.91
CA LEU A 138 15.99 5.57 -19.55
C LEU A 138 17.00 4.66 -18.83
N PHE A 139 16.55 3.84 -17.88
CA PHE A 139 17.43 2.86 -17.20
C PHE A 139 17.99 1.80 -18.14
N LEU A 140 17.19 1.33 -19.10
CA LEU A 140 17.66 0.39 -20.11
C LEU A 140 18.66 1.05 -21.07
N ALA A 141 18.39 2.27 -21.54
CA ALA A 141 19.28 2.99 -22.45
C ALA A 141 20.64 3.28 -21.81
N THR A 142 20.65 3.79 -20.57
CA THR A 142 21.87 4.05 -19.80
C THR A 142 22.68 2.77 -19.58
N THR A 143 22.02 1.66 -19.21
CA THR A 143 22.67 0.34 -19.07
C THR A 143 23.33 -0.11 -20.38
N ILE A 144 22.64 0.00 -21.52
CA ILE A 144 23.19 -0.36 -22.84
C ILE A 144 24.42 0.49 -23.18
N VAL A 145 24.37 1.81 -22.94
CA VAL A 145 25.49 2.72 -23.20
C VAL A 145 26.70 2.36 -22.34
N LEU A 146 26.51 2.07 -21.05
CA LEU A 146 27.57 1.66 -20.14
C LEU A 146 28.21 0.33 -20.56
N LEU A 147 27.40 -0.65 -20.99
CA LEU A 147 27.88 -1.93 -21.50
C LEU A 147 28.71 -1.76 -22.78
N LYS A 148 28.26 -0.91 -23.72
CA LYS A 148 29.01 -0.57 -24.94
C LYS A 148 30.35 0.10 -24.62
N LYS A 149 30.38 1.08 -23.69
CA LYS A 149 31.61 1.75 -23.25
C LYS A 149 32.61 0.78 -22.62
N LYS A 150 32.13 -0.14 -21.77
CA LYS A 150 32.97 -1.18 -21.13
C LYS A 150 33.55 -2.15 -22.16
N SER A 151 32.74 -2.58 -23.14
CA SER A 151 33.19 -3.44 -24.25
C SER A 151 34.26 -2.76 -25.11
N HIS A 152 34.04 -1.48 -25.46
CA HIS A 152 35.01 -0.71 -26.23
C HIS A 152 36.32 -0.49 -25.48
N LYS A 153 36.27 -0.23 -24.16
CA LYS A 153 37.47 -0.13 -23.32
C LYS A 153 38.22 -1.46 -23.25
N LYS A 154 37.52 -2.61 -23.10
CA LYS A 154 38.14 -3.94 -23.16
C LYS A 154 38.81 -4.23 -24.50
N ARG A 155 38.18 -3.86 -25.63
CA ARG A 155 38.80 -3.98 -26.98
C ARG A 155 40.04 -3.10 -27.11
N LYS A 156 40.00 -1.85 -26.64
CA LYS A 156 41.16 -0.94 -26.64
C LYS A 156 42.32 -1.35 -25.71
N ILE A 157 42.09 -2.23 -24.73
CA ILE A 157 43.16 -2.80 -23.88
C ILE A 157 43.71 -4.11 -24.50
N ARG A 158 43.01 -4.72 -25.47
CA ARG A 158 43.50 -5.83 -26.31
C ARG A 158 43.77 -5.44 -27.78
N PRO A 159 44.48 -4.35 -28.13
CA PRO A 159 44.97 -4.18 -29.48
C PRO A 159 46.33 -4.90 -29.57
N GLY A 160 46.37 -6.04 -30.27
CA GLY A 160 47.60 -6.66 -30.76
C GLY A 160 48.45 -7.44 -29.74
N ASN A 161 48.16 -8.73 -29.57
CA ASN A 161 49.19 -9.74 -29.30
C ASN A 161 49.17 -10.82 -30.39
N SER A 162 48.93 -10.41 -31.64
CA SER A 162 48.86 -11.28 -32.81
C SER A 162 49.91 -10.99 -33.87
N ASP A 163 50.94 -10.18 -33.56
CA ASP A 163 52.05 -9.89 -34.48
C ASP A 163 53.41 -10.36 -33.91
N ILE A 164 53.46 -11.59 -33.36
CA ILE A 164 54.72 -12.35 -33.27
C ILE A 164 54.44 -13.76 -33.78
N ALA A 165 54.19 -13.85 -35.08
CA ALA A 165 54.36 -15.07 -35.83
C ALA A 165 55.40 -14.76 -36.92
N TRP A 166 56.52 -15.48 -36.87
CA TRP A 166 57.55 -15.61 -37.92
C TRP A 166 58.54 -14.45 -38.11
N ALA A 167 59.60 -14.43 -37.30
CA ALA A 167 60.93 -14.04 -37.77
C ALA A 167 62.02 -14.61 -36.84
N SER A 168 62.91 -15.41 -37.44
CA SER A 168 64.15 -16.04 -36.91
C SER A 168 63.99 -17.40 -36.27
#